data_AF-A0A1N6JT88-F1
#
_entry.id   AF-A0A1N6JT88-F1
#
_cell.length_a   1.000
_cell.length_b   1.000
_cell.length_c   1.000
_cell.angle_alpha   90.00
_cell.angle_beta   90.00
_cell.angle_gamma   90.00
#
_symmetry.space_group_name_H-M   'P 1'
#
loop_
_entity.id
_entity.type
_entity.pdbx_description
1 polymer ?
#
loop_
_entity_poly.entity_id
_entity_poly.type
_entity_poly.pdbx_seq_one_letter_code
_entity_poly.pdbx_strand_id
1 'polypeptide(L)'
;MNVQEYIDNGMVESYVLGLATPEEAKELERLIKEYPELRKEFNAVEQTIQKLWLEDAVPPPMELRERSLQPLSWADTDPGAGKKPPNYTFINIQHNQSNYMTVHKIWKWIFVIAFLLFKFCLFLAIYFYFKYRQVEDRQQEREKVRKELQQSSPK
;
A
#
# COMPACT_ATOMS: atom_id res chain seq x y z
N MET A 1 -32.12 -22.89 -0.70
CA MET A 1 -31.36 -21.63 -0.57
C MET A 1 -32.35 -20.50 -0.41
N ASN A 2 -32.04 -19.51 0.44
CA ASN A 2 -32.93 -18.37 0.65
C ASN A 2 -32.42 -17.19 -0.19
N VAL A 3 -33.14 -16.81 -1.23
CA VAL A 3 -32.76 -15.71 -2.14
C VAL A 3 -32.67 -14.39 -1.37
N GLN A 4 -33.45 -14.23 -0.30
CA GLN A 4 -33.45 -13.06 0.55
C GLN A 4 -32.09 -12.83 1.23
N GLU A 5 -31.36 -13.91 1.55
CA GLU A 5 -30.05 -13.81 2.18
C GLU A 5 -29.03 -13.11 1.28
N TYR A 6 -29.10 -13.31 -0.04
CA TYR A 6 -28.25 -12.66 -1.03
C TYR A 6 -28.55 -11.17 -1.24
N ILE A 7 -29.78 -10.77 -0.93
CA ILE A 7 -30.22 -9.38 -0.98
C ILE A 7 -29.78 -8.69 0.33
N ASP A 8 -30.02 -9.34 1.47
CA ASP A 8 -29.76 -8.77 2.78
C ASP A 8 -28.26 -8.69 3.14
N ASN A 9 -27.44 -9.61 2.60
CA ASN A 9 -26.00 -9.67 2.89
C ASN A 9 -25.14 -8.72 2.02
N GLY A 10 -25.75 -7.97 1.09
CA GLY A 10 -25.04 -7.02 0.23
C GLY A 10 -24.24 -7.65 -0.91
N MET A 11 -24.52 -8.91 -1.26
CA MET A 11 -23.78 -9.62 -2.32
C MET A 11 -24.03 -9.00 -3.70
N VAL A 12 -25.24 -8.50 -3.94
CA VAL A 12 -25.63 -7.86 -5.22
C VAL A 12 -24.80 -6.59 -5.46
N GLU A 13 -24.64 -5.76 -4.44
CA GLU A 13 -23.86 -4.53 -4.46
C GLU A 13 -22.37 -4.83 -4.66
N SER A 14 -21.84 -5.81 -3.93
CA SER A 14 -20.46 -6.27 -4.09
C SER A 14 -20.18 -6.74 -5.52
N TYR A 15 -21.12 -7.46 -6.14
CA TYR A 15 -21.01 -7.90 -7.52
C TYR A 15 -21.06 -6.73 -8.51
N VAL A 16 -22.01 -5.80 -8.39
CA VAL A 16 -22.14 -4.65 -9.30
C VAL A 16 -20.89 -3.74 -9.22
N LEU A 17 -20.30 -3.61 -8.03
CA LEU A 17 -19.05 -2.85 -7.83
C LEU A 17 -17.78 -3.61 -8.26
N GLY A 18 -17.89 -4.87 -8.68
CA GLY A 18 -16.76 -5.70 -9.09
C GLY A 18 -15.86 -6.16 -7.93
N LEU A 19 -16.39 -6.20 -6.70
CA LEU A 19 -15.68 -6.65 -5.49
C LEU A 19 -15.90 -8.14 -5.19
N ALA A 20 -16.91 -8.75 -5.82
CA ALA A 20 -17.21 -10.18 -5.69
C ALA A 20 -16.08 -11.06 -6.25
N THR A 21 -15.87 -12.22 -5.60
CA THR A 21 -14.96 -13.24 -6.14
C THR A 21 -15.55 -13.87 -7.42
N PRO A 22 -14.72 -14.45 -8.30
CA PRO A 22 -15.21 -15.08 -9.54
C PRO A 22 -16.14 -16.29 -9.30
N GLU A 23 -16.08 -16.90 -8.13
CA GLU A 23 -16.96 -18.02 -7.74
C GLU A 23 -18.34 -17.50 -7.35
N GLU A 24 -18.40 -16.51 -6.46
CA GLU A 24 -19.63 -15.85 -6.03
C GLU A 24 -20.34 -15.15 -7.21
N ALA A 25 -19.58 -14.52 -8.11
CA ALA A 25 -20.10 -13.91 -9.33
C ALA A 25 -20.86 -14.93 -10.20
N LYS A 26 -20.28 -16.12 -10.41
CA LYS A 26 -20.92 -17.18 -11.20
C LYS A 26 -22.15 -17.76 -10.51
N GLU A 27 -22.13 -17.86 -9.18
CA GLU A 27 -23.29 -18.28 -8.40
C GLU A 27 -24.42 -17.27 -8.53
N LEU A 28 -24.14 -15.98 -8.33
CA LEU A 28 -25.11 -14.90 -8.45
C LEU A 28 -25.71 -14.84 -9.87
N GLU A 29 -24.91 -14.98 -10.92
CA GLU A 29 -25.39 -15.02 -12.31
C GLU A 29 -26.33 -16.18 -12.60
N ARG A 30 -26.14 -17.34 -11.94
CA ARG A 30 -27.08 -18.47 -12.02
C ARG A 30 -28.36 -18.14 -11.29
N LEU A 31 -28.26 -17.61 -10.07
CA LEU A 31 -29.41 -17.25 -9.24
C LEU A 31 -30.27 -16.16 -9.88
N ILE A 32 -29.66 -15.15 -10.52
CA ILE A 32 -30.39 -14.09 -11.24
C ILE A 32 -31.24 -14.65 -12.39
N LYS A 33 -30.80 -15.73 -13.04
CA LYS A 33 -31.57 -16.40 -14.11
C LYS A 33 -32.74 -17.22 -13.59
N GLU A 34 -32.60 -17.77 -12.39
CA GLU A 34 -33.59 -18.64 -11.75
C GLU A 34 -34.65 -17.84 -10.98
N TYR A 35 -34.25 -16.72 -10.36
CA TYR A 35 -35.10 -15.94 -9.46
C TYR A 35 -35.35 -14.52 -9.98
N PRO A 36 -36.58 -14.19 -10.44
CA PRO A 36 -36.89 -12.87 -10.98
C PRO A 36 -36.87 -11.75 -9.93
N GLU A 37 -37.02 -12.08 -8.64
CA GLU A 37 -36.93 -11.14 -7.53
C GLU A 37 -35.51 -10.59 -7.38
N LEU A 38 -34.51 -11.48 -7.39
CA LEU A 38 -33.10 -11.10 -7.36
C LEU A 38 -32.69 -10.25 -8.57
N ARG A 39 -33.28 -10.53 -9.74
CA ARG A 39 -33.08 -9.72 -10.94
C ARG A 39 -33.65 -8.30 -10.80
N LYS A 40 -34.75 -8.11 -10.05
CA LYS A 40 -35.29 -6.77 -9.79
C LYS A 40 -34.35 -5.96 -8.90
N GLU A 41 -33.86 -6.59 -7.82
CA GLU A 41 -32.88 -5.95 -6.92
C GLU A 41 -31.59 -5.60 -7.65
N PHE A 42 -31.05 -6.52 -8.45
CA PHE A 42 -29.87 -6.26 -9.29
C PHE A 42 -30.04 -5.01 -10.16
N ASN A 43 -31.15 -4.89 -10.89
CA ASN A 43 -31.42 -3.73 -11.73
C ASN A 43 -31.58 -2.44 -10.91
N ALA A 44 -32.19 -2.51 -9.72
CA ALA A 44 -32.38 -1.35 -8.85
C ALA A 44 -31.03 -0.83 -8.33
N VAL A 45 -30.14 -1.73 -7.93
CA VAL A 45 -28.78 -1.42 -7.51
C VAL A 45 -27.97 -0.84 -8.67
N GLU A 46 -28.02 -1.46 -9.84
CA GLU A 46 -27.33 -0.98 -11.05
C GLU A 46 -27.75 0.45 -11.42
N GLN A 47 -29.06 0.74 -11.42
CA GLN A 47 -29.58 2.08 -11.71
C GLN A 47 -29.15 3.11 -10.67
N THR A 48 -29.08 2.72 -9.40
CA THR A 48 -28.65 3.60 -8.31
C THR A 48 -27.19 3.98 -8.48
N ILE A 49 -26.33 3.00 -8.71
CA ILE A 49 -24.89 3.20 -8.95
C ILE A 49 -24.65 4.01 -10.23
N GLN A 50 -25.37 3.71 -11.30
CA GLN A 50 -25.27 4.45 -12.56
C GLN A 50 -25.58 5.94 -12.38
N LYS A 51 -26.62 6.28 -11.60
CA LYS A 51 -26.96 7.69 -11.32
C LYS A 51 -25.83 8.40 -10.56
N LEU A 52 -25.30 7.77 -9.50
CA LEU A 52 -24.19 8.31 -8.73
C LEU A 52 -22.96 8.58 -9.62
N TRP A 53 -22.63 7.63 -10.49
CA TRP A 53 -21.49 7.80 -11.41
C TRP A 53 -21.72 8.87 -12.47
N LEU A 54 -22.95 9.03 -12.94
CA LEU A 54 -23.29 10.09 -13.90
C LEU A 54 -23.27 11.48 -13.28
N GLU A 55 -23.65 11.61 -12.00
CA GLU A 55 -23.58 12.89 -11.26
C GLU A 55 -22.13 13.36 -11.11
N ASP A 56 -21.19 12.44 -10.86
CA ASP A 56 -19.76 12.73 -10.72
C ASP A 56 -18.95 12.59 -12.04
N ALA A 57 -19.62 12.37 -13.18
CA ALA A 57 -18.95 12.08 -14.44
C ALA A 57 -18.18 13.29 -14.99
N VAL A 58 -16.88 13.11 -15.22
CA VAL A 58 -16.05 14.10 -15.92
C VAL A 58 -16.24 13.97 -17.45
N PRO A 59 -16.55 15.06 -18.17
CA PRO A 59 -16.74 14.98 -19.62
C PRO A 59 -15.44 14.59 -20.32
N PRO A 60 -15.47 13.65 -21.28
CA PRO A 60 -14.27 13.25 -22.00
C PRO A 60 -13.77 14.37 -22.93
N PRO A 61 -12.46 14.45 -23.21
CA PRO A 61 -11.90 15.34 -24.22
C PRO A 61 -12.59 15.20 -25.59
N MET A 62 -12.82 16.33 -26.26
CA MET A 62 -13.54 16.40 -27.54
C MET A 62 -12.88 15.54 -28.64
N GLU A 63 -11.55 15.52 -28.68
CA GLU A 63 -10.77 14.71 -29.63
C GLU A 63 -11.08 13.20 -29.53
N LEU A 64 -11.35 12.69 -28.32
CA LEU A 64 -11.67 11.27 -28.13
C LEU A 64 -13.09 10.94 -28.60
N ARG A 65 -14.02 11.90 -28.49
CA ARG A 65 -15.38 11.74 -29.02
C ARG A 65 -15.35 11.63 -30.55
N GLU A 66 -14.59 12.48 -31.22
CA GLU A 66 -14.48 12.43 -32.67
C GLU A 66 -13.82 11.12 -33.15
N ARG A 67 -12.75 10.68 -32.47
CA ARG A 67 -12.08 9.41 -32.79
C ARG A 67 -12.96 8.18 -32.58
N SER A 68 -13.79 8.16 -31.54
CA SER A 68 -14.67 7.02 -31.24
C SER A 68 -15.89 6.94 -32.17
N LEU A 69 -16.35 8.08 -32.71
CA LEU A 69 -17.46 8.13 -33.66
C LEU A 69 -17.03 7.88 -35.12
N GLN A 70 -15.73 7.73 -35.40
CA GLN A 70 -15.26 7.39 -36.73
C GLN A 70 -15.73 5.98 -37.13
N PRO A 71 -16.27 5.78 -38.34
CA PRO A 71 -16.59 4.46 -38.85
C PRO A 71 -15.33 3.59 -38.88
N LEU A 72 -15.33 2.51 -38.12
CA LEU A 72 -14.24 1.54 -38.15
C LEU A 72 -14.34 0.73 -39.45
N SER A 73 -13.67 1.19 -40.51
CA SER A 73 -13.46 0.42 -41.74
C SER A 73 -12.48 -0.71 -41.46
N TRP A 74 -13.00 -1.85 -41.01
CA TRP A 74 -12.20 -3.09 -40.93
C TRP A 74 -11.83 -3.63 -42.32
N ALA A 75 -12.39 -3.06 -43.38
CA ALA A 75 -12.16 -3.42 -44.78
C ALA A 75 -10.81 -2.94 -45.35
N ASP A 76 -10.06 -2.10 -44.63
CA ASP A 76 -8.72 -1.65 -45.04
C ASP A 76 -7.59 -2.56 -44.50
N THR A 77 -7.92 -3.71 -43.89
CA THR A 77 -6.93 -4.76 -43.56
C THR A 77 -6.60 -5.61 -44.79
N ASP A 78 -6.42 -4.98 -45.95
CA ASP A 78 -5.78 -5.59 -47.11
C ASP A 78 -4.26 -5.38 -46.98
N PRO A 79 -3.44 -6.44 -46.83
CA PRO A 79 -1.99 -6.31 -46.71
C PRO A 79 -1.32 -5.73 -47.97
N GLY A 80 -2.05 -5.55 -49.07
CA GLY A 80 -1.50 -5.17 -50.38
C GLY A 80 -1.41 -3.67 -50.70
N ALA A 81 -2.07 -2.79 -49.95
CA ALA A 81 -2.04 -1.36 -50.25
C ALA A 81 -0.99 -0.65 -49.37
N GLY A 82 0.10 -0.16 -50.00
CA GLY A 82 1.23 0.55 -49.36
C GLY A 82 0.92 1.90 -48.69
N LYS A 83 -0.16 1.97 -47.91
CA LYS A 83 -0.44 3.07 -47.00
C LYS A 83 0.35 2.82 -45.72
N LYS A 84 1.25 3.75 -45.40
CA LYS A 84 2.04 3.75 -44.16
C LYS A 84 1.07 3.50 -42.98
N PRO A 85 1.34 2.53 -42.09
CA PRO A 85 0.45 2.27 -40.98
C PRO A 85 0.29 3.57 -40.16
N PRO A 86 -0.94 3.93 -39.77
CA PRO A 86 -1.12 5.07 -38.89
C PRO A 86 -0.24 4.86 -37.65
N ASN A 87 0.50 5.88 -37.24
CA ASN A 87 1.34 5.83 -36.06
C ASN A 87 0.42 5.75 -34.83
N TYR A 88 -0.05 4.54 -34.53
CA TYR A 88 -0.65 4.23 -33.26
C TYR A 88 0.48 4.32 -32.23
N THR A 89 0.49 5.44 -31.51
CA THR A 89 1.13 5.47 -30.21
C THR A 89 0.33 4.50 -29.35
N PHE A 90 0.70 3.22 -29.37
CA PHE A 90 0.32 2.29 -28.32
C PHE A 90 0.75 2.96 -27.03
N ILE A 91 -0.22 3.43 -26.25
CA ILE A 91 0.02 3.69 -24.83
C ILE A 91 0.37 2.29 -24.32
N ASN A 92 1.66 2.04 -24.17
CA ASN A 92 2.17 0.83 -23.55
C ASN A 92 1.76 0.95 -22.08
N ILE A 93 0.54 0.55 -21.76
CA ILE A 93 0.11 0.34 -20.39
C ILE A 93 0.82 -0.94 -19.95
N GLN A 94 2.13 -0.85 -19.74
CA GLN A 94 2.86 -1.93 -19.10
C GLN A 94 2.20 -2.12 -17.74
N HIS A 95 1.56 -3.26 -17.57
CA HIS A 95 1.02 -3.66 -16.29
C HIS A 95 2.20 -3.73 -15.32
N ASN A 96 2.33 -2.71 -14.47
CA ASN A 96 3.41 -2.61 -13.51
C ASN A 96 3.22 -3.67 -12.42
N GLN A 97 3.66 -4.90 -12.69
CA GLN A 97 3.70 -5.99 -11.72
C GLN A 97 4.95 -5.93 -10.83
N SER A 98 5.47 -4.74 -10.52
CA SER A 98 6.52 -4.61 -9.50
C SER A 98 5.90 -4.54 -8.10
N ASN A 99 5.26 -5.62 -7.65
CA ASN A 99 4.92 -5.84 -6.23
C ASN A 99 6.17 -6.25 -5.43
N TYR A 100 7.27 -5.53 -5.61
CA TYR A 100 8.44 -5.62 -4.74
C TYR A 100 8.74 -4.21 -4.24
N MET A 101 8.49 -4.01 -2.95
CA MET A 101 8.87 -2.80 -2.24
C MET A 101 10.41 -2.76 -2.18
N THR A 102 11.03 -2.17 -3.21
CA THR A 102 12.48 -2.00 -3.22
C THR A 102 12.87 -1.12 -2.05
N VAL A 103 13.61 -1.69 -1.13
CA VAL A 103 14.17 -0.92 -0.05
C VAL A 103 15.18 0.06 -0.67
N HIS A 104 14.89 1.36 -0.58
CA HIS A 104 15.73 2.41 -1.14
C HIS A 104 17.18 2.21 -0.71
N LYS A 105 18.13 2.42 -1.62
CA LYS A 105 19.59 2.19 -1.43
C LYS A 105 20.17 2.83 -0.15
N ILE A 106 19.49 3.84 0.39
CA ILE A 106 19.78 4.53 1.66
C ILE A 106 19.67 3.62 2.88
N TRP A 107 18.76 2.64 2.91
CA TRP A 107 18.54 1.79 4.09
C TRP A 107 19.78 0.95 4.41
N LYS A 108 20.56 0.56 3.40
CA LYS A 108 21.84 -0.14 3.59
C LYS A 108 22.84 0.72 4.38
N TRP A 109 22.86 2.03 4.17
CA TRP A 109 23.71 2.96 4.90
C TRP A 109 23.21 3.21 6.32
N ILE A 110 21.90 3.21 6.54
CA ILE A 110 21.30 3.34 7.88
C ILE A 110 21.79 2.22 8.81
N PHE A 111 21.83 0.97 8.35
CA PHE A 111 22.35 -0.15 9.15
C PHE A 111 23.83 0.00 9.50
N VAL A 112 24.64 0.45 8.55
CA VAL A 112 26.08 0.64 8.77
C VAL A 112 26.32 1.73 9.82
N ILE A 113 25.60 2.86 9.72
CA ILE A 113 25.71 3.96 10.68
C ILE A 113 25.20 3.54 12.07
N ALA A 114 24.07 2.83 12.14
CA ALA A 114 23.53 2.34 13.40
C ALA A 114 24.50 1.38 14.10
N PHE A 115 25.15 0.48 13.35
CA PHE A 115 26.14 -0.44 13.91
C PHE A 115 27.40 0.27 14.41
N LEU A 116 27.85 1.30 13.67
CA LEU A 116 28.98 2.13 14.09
C LEU A 116 28.66 2.92 15.36
N LEU A 117 27.48 3.52 15.42
CA LEU A 117 27.00 4.29 16.58
C LEU A 117 26.81 3.40 17.80
N PHE A 118 26.30 2.17 17.63
CA PHE A 118 26.19 1.19 18.71
C PHE A 118 27.56 0.86 19.32
N LYS A 119 28.58 0.65 18.47
CA LYS A 119 29.95 0.38 18.94
C LYS A 119 30.57 1.58 19.65
N PHE A 120 30.34 2.79 19.14
CA PHE A 120 30.79 4.02 19.79
C PHE A 120 30.15 4.23 21.17
N CYS A 121 28.84 3.98 21.28
CA CYS A 121 28.11 4.04 22.55
C CYS A 121 28.65 3.02 23.57
N LEU A 122 28.92 1.79 23.13
CA LEU A 122 29.49 0.74 23.98
C LEU A 122 30.89 1.12 24.47
N PHE A 123 31.73 1.67 23.59
CA PHE A 123 33.07 2.16 23.97
C PHE A 123 33.00 3.28 25.03
N LEU A 124 32.12 4.26 24.83
CA LEU A 124 31.91 5.34 25.80
C LEU A 124 31.41 4.79 27.14
N ALA A 125 30.47 3.85 27.13
CA ALA A 125 29.97 3.22 28.35
C ALA A 125 31.08 2.53 29.15
N ILE A 126 31.97 1.78 28.47
CA ILE A 126 33.13 1.15 29.12
C ILE A 126 34.09 2.21 29.69
N TYR A 127 34.39 3.25 28.91
CA TYR A 127 35.29 4.32 29.36
C TYR A 127 34.74 5.06 30.60
N PHE A 128 33.46 5.40 30.57
CA PHE A 128 32.80 6.06 31.71
C PHE A 128 32.70 5.13 32.92
N TYR A 129 32.43 3.85 32.72
CA TYR A 129 32.43 2.88 33.82
C TYR A 129 33.80 2.81 34.51
N PHE A 130 34.89 2.78 33.73
CA PHE A 130 36.23 2.77 34.29
C PHE A 130 36.55 4.07 35.05
N LYS A 131 36.20 5.23 34.48
CA LYS A 131 36.39 6.53 35.14
C LYS A 131 35.54 6.67 36.41
N TYR A 132 34.30 6.20 36.38
CA TYR A 132 33.38 6.22 37.51
C TYR A 132 33.93 5.37 38.67
N ARG A 133 34.40 4.15 38.38
CA ARG A 133 35.05 3.28 39.36
C ARG A 133 36.28 3.94 40.01
N GLN A 134 37.11 4.62 39.22
CA GLN A 134 38.28 5.34 39.73
C GLN A 134 37.91 6.54 40.65
N VAL A 135 36.71 7.12 40.48
CA VAL A 135 36.23 8.20 41.35
C VAL A 135 35.74 7.65 42.69
N GLU A 136 35.07 6.49 42.70
CA GLU A 136 34.63 5.83 43.94
C GLU A 136 35.80 5.42 44.83
N ASP A 137 36.88 4.87 44.25
CA ASP A 137 38.09 4.50 45.00
C ASP A 137 38.70 5.73 45.71
N ARG A 138 38.77 6.88 45.03
CA ARG A 138 39.25 8.14 45.61
C ARG A 138 38.36 8.69 46.72
N GLN A 139 37.05 8.47 46.64
CA GLN A 139 36.14 8.87 47.73
C GLN A 139 36.36 8.02 48.98
N GLN A 140 36.52 6.70 48.81
CA GLN A 140 36.83 5.81 49.93
C GLN A 140 38.17 6.16 50.59
N GLU A 141 39.20 6.47 49.82
CA GLU A 141 40.50 6.91 50.37
C GLU A 141 40.35 8.21 51.18
N ARG A 142 39.60 9.18 50.66
CA ARG A 142 39.33 10.44 51.39
C ARG A 142 38.54 10.20 52.68
N GLU A 143 37.58 9.29 52.68
CA GLU A 143 36.84 8.93 53.89
C GLU A 143 37.71 8.20 54.92
N LYS A 144 38.61 7.32 54.48
CA LYS A 144 39.60 6.65 55.36
C LYS A 144 40.54 7.67 56.00
N VAL A 145 41.12 8.57 55.20
CA VAL A 145 42.01 9.64 55.71
C VAL A 145 41.28 10.57 56.68
N ARG A 146 40.00 10.92 56.42
CA ARG A 146 39.19 11.73 57.35
C ARG A 146 38.93 11.02 58.67
N LYS A 147 38.68 9.70 58.65
CA LYS A 147 38.52 8.88 59.86
C LYS A 147 39.83 8.78 60.66
N GLU A 148 40.96 8.62 59.99
CA GLU A 148 42.30 8.62 60.62
C GLU A 148 42.65 9.98 61.25
N LEU A 149 42.30 11.10 60.59
CA LEU A 149 42.45 12.45 61.14
C LEU A 149 41.53 12.73 62.34
N GLN A 150 40.32 12.16 62.35
CA GLN A 150 39.40 12.24 63.49
C GLN A 150 39.82 11.34 64.66
N GLN A 151 40.44 10.17 64.40
CA GLN A 151 41.01 9.32 65.45
C GLN A 151 42.33 9.86 66.01
N SER A 152 43.12 10.57 65.21
CA SER A 152 44.41 11.14 65.62
C SER A 152 44.32 12.55 66.24
N SER A 153 43.12 13.15 66.31
CA SER A 153 42.86 14.36 67.10
C SER A 153 42.22 13.99 68.46
N PRO A 154 43.01 13.72 69.52
CA PRO A 154 42.48 13.71 70.87
C PRO A 154 42.18 15.14 71.33
N LYS A 155 41.17 15.23 72.20
CA LYS A 155 40.73 16.41 72.94
C LYS A 155 41.86 17.06 73.73
#